data_AF-A0A4S2MWQ0-F1
#
_entry.id   AF-A0A4S2MWQ0-F1
#
_cell.length_a   1.000
_cell.length_b   1.000
_cell.length_c   1.000
_cell.angle_alpha   90.00
_cell.angle_beta   90.00
_cell.angle_gamma   90.00
#
_symmetry.space_group_name_H-M   'P 1'
#
loop_
_entity.id
_entity.type
_entity.pdbx_description
1 polymer ?
#
loop_
_entity_poly.entity_id
_entity_poly.type
_entity_poly.pdbx_seq_one_letter_code
_entity_poly.pdbx_strand_id
1 'polypeptide(L)'
;MSPLLAFTTGILLGLLLPFLHRFVTSTKNLYTIDHAVLNLIPPSTLWMNFGLWDSSTSTLNAASTNLLRRLLHNAAIPASSHILDLGFGCGDQSLHLLALEENYTYTGITLAPAQFEVAKSRLPEHTEKCRIFCADAARPETWGSELLERVDLGTAKKKVDWVLALDCMYHFRPSREGIVAWAGARKTGFAAFDLLRREELVGWDEVVLRVICWLAGIPWSNMVTVEEYKGILRKVGGFEVVEVEDVTESALGGMARFVWRQDQELKRAGVRGGVGKYRAAGWLFGWLARKGVLRACLVVARRGKVE
;
A
#
# COMPACT_ATOMS: atom_id res chain seq x y z
N MET A 1 61.80 -16.57 12.91
CA MET A 1 60.38 -16.15 12.71
C MET A 1 59.95 -16.59 11.33
N SER A 2 58.92 -17.42 11.26
CA SER A 2 58.55 -18.17 10.05
C SER A 2 58.01 -17.24 8.95
N PRO A 3 58.41 -17.41 7.68
CA PRO A 3 57.97 -16.55 6.56
C PRO A 3 56.45 -16.53 6.35
N LEU A 4 55.73 -17.53 6.89
CA LEU A 4 54.27 -17.59 6.88
C LEU A 4 53.59 -16.54 7.79
N LEU A 5 54.24 -16.07 8.86
CA LEU A 5 53.67 -15.08 9.79
C LEU A 5 53.76 -13.63 9.26
N ALA A 6 54.75 -13.35 8.41
CA ALA A 6 54.93 -12.05 7.76
C ALA A 6 53.94 -11.84 6.59
N PHE A 7 53.52 -12.92 5.95
CA PHE A 7 52.58 -12.87 4.81
C PHE A 7 51.13 -12.69 5.28
N THR A 8 50.73 -13.30 6.39
CA THR A 8 49.38 -13.16 6.95
C THR A 8 49.15 -11.80 7.61
N THR A 9 50.17 -11.21 8.24
CA THR A 9 50.11 -9.83 8.76
C THR A 9 50.06 -8.78 7.65
N GLY A 10 50.79 -8.99 6.54
CA GLY A 10 50.73 -8.11 5.37
C GLY A 10 49.38 -8.12 4.64
N ILE A 11 48.71 -9.28 4.57
CA ILE A 11 47.37 -9.40 3.98
C ILE A 11 46.29 -8.78 4.88
N LEU A 12 46.36 -8.97 6.20
CA LEU A 12 45.42 -8.32 7.13
C LEU A 12 45.56 -6.79 7.12
N LEU A 13 46.80 -6.25 7.09
CA LEU A 13 47.01 -4.81 6.92
C LEU A 13 46.57 -4.31 5.54
N GLY A 14 46.81 -5.07 4.47
CA GLY A 14 46.38 -4.74 3.11
C GLY A 14 44.87 -4.74 2.88
N LEU A 15 44.12 -5.54 3.65
CA LEU A 15 42.65 -5.55 3.64
C LEU A 15 42.05 -4.46 4.55
N LEU A 16 42.76 -4.07 5.61
CA LEU A 16 42.36 -2.96 6.49
C LEU A 16 42.74 -1.59 5.92
N LEU A 17 43.77 -1.49 5.07
CA LEU A 17 44.25 -0.24 4.48
C LEU A 17 43.21 0.50 3.61
N PRO A 18 42.37 -0.15 2.77
CA PRO A 18 41.27 0.52 2.07
C PRO A 18 40.17 0.98 3.03
N PHE A 19 39.90 0.23 4.10
CA PHE A 19 38.94 0.59 5.14
C PHE A 19 39.43 1.79 5.97
N LEU A 20 40.70 1.77 6.38
CA LEU A 20 41.40 2.86 7.06
C LEU A 20 41.57 4.05 6.14
N HIS A 21 41.88 3.88 4.85
CA HIS A 21 41.97 4.99 3.89
C HIS A 21 40.60 5.63 3.64
N ARG A 22 39.51 4.85 3.62
CA ARG A 22 38.13 5.38 3.57
C ARG A 22 37.73 6.11 4.86
N PHE A 23 38.29 5.72 6.00
CA PHE A 23 38.17 6.44 7.28
C PHE A 23 39.06 7.70 7.35
N VAL A 24 40.29 7.65 6.82
CA VAL A 24 41.34 8.67 6.95
C VAL A 24 41.29 9.73 5.85
N THR A 25 40.66 9.46 4.69
CA THR A 25 40.42 10.46 3.64
C THR A 25 39.09 11.22 3.79
N SER A 26 38.29 10.89 4.80
CA SER A 26 37.06 11.64 5.13
C SER A 26 37.29 12.72 6.19
N THR A 27 38.46 13.38 6.20
CA THR A 27 38.72 14.51 7.09
C THR A 27 38.03 15.80 6.66
N LYS A 28 37.40 15.84 5.47
CA LYS A 28 36.70 17.04 4.98
C LYS A 28 35.33 17.30 5.63
N ASN A 29 34.86 16.48 6.56
CA ASN A 29 33.75 16.80 7.47
C ASN A 29 33.72 15.79 8.62
N LEU A 30 34.61 15.93 9.62
CA LEU A 30 34.62 15.03 10.78
C LEU A 30 33.39 15.20 11.70
N TYR A 31 32.67 16.32 11.54
CA TYR A 31 31.50 16.70 12.31
C TYR A 31 30.22 16.70 11.45
N THR A 32 30.01 15.66 10.63
CA THR A 32 28.68 15.46 10.02
C THR A 32 27.66 15.10 11.09
N ILE A 33 26.40 15.44 10.83
CA ILE A 33 25.27 15.11 11.71
C ILE A 33 24.69 13.72 11.41
N ASP A 34 25.48 12.82 10.83
CA ASP A 34 25.04 11.45 10.49
C ASP A 34 24.60 10.67 11.75
N HIS A 35 25.18 10.99 12.91
CA HIS A 35 24.79 10.42 14.21
C HIS A 35 23.38 10.81 14.66
N ALA A 36 22.75 11.81 14.04
CA ALA A 36 21.35 12.17 14.32
C ALA A 36 20.38 11.01 14.06
N VAL A 37 20.73 10.06 13.19
CA VAL A 37 19.94 8.85 12.94
C VAL A 37 19.71 8.01 14.20
N LEU A 38 20.66 8.04 15.16
CA LEU A 38 20.56 7.32 16.44
C LEU A 38 19.52 7.90 17.39
N ASN A 39 19.10 9.15 17.15
CA ASN A 39 18.10 9.85 17.96
C ASN A 39 16.71 9.85 17.29
N LEU A 40 16.56 9.17 16.15
CA LEU A 40 15.27 9.04 15.49
C LEU A 40 14.37 8.11 16.30
N ILE A 41 13.19 8.61 16.67
CA ILE A 41 12.13 7.81 17.25
C ILE A 41 11.41 7.09 16.10
N PRO A 42 11.19 5.76 16.19
CA PRO A 42 10.39 5.04 15.20
C PRO A 42 9.03 5.71 14.99
N PRO A 43 8.53 5.81 13.74
CA PRO A 43 7.26 6.47 13.49
C PRO A 43 6.12 5.72 14.15
N SER A 44 5.16 6.45 14.71
CA SER A 44 3.94 5.88 15.29
C SER A 44 2.97 5.32 14.24
N THR A 45 3.20 5.66 12.96
CA THR A 45 2.41 5.22 11.81
C THR A 45 3.29 4.53 10.78
N LEU A 46 2.77 3.47 10.15
CA LEU A 46 3.51 2.64 9.19
C LEU A 46 2.75 2.49 7.86
N TRP A 47 1.97 3.52 7.50
CA TRP A 47 1.34 3.61 6.19
C TRP A 47 2.35 3.40 5.06
N MET A 48 1.96 2.55 4.11
CA MET A 48 2.76 2.20 2.93
C MET A 48 1.98 2.41 1.62
N ASN A 49 0.72 2.80 1.71
CA ASN A 49 -0.12 3.10 0.55
C ASN A 49 0.17 4.49 -0.02
N PHE A 50 -0.35 4.75 -1.22
CA PHE A 50 -0.56 6.11 -1.69
C PHE A 50 -1.49 6.90 -0.76
N GLY A 51 -1.48 8.22 -0.92
CA GLY A 51 -2.32 9.12 -0.17
C GLY A 51 -2.94 10.19 -1.07
N LEU A 52 -3.97 10.86 -0.59
CA LEU A 52 -4.60 11.98 -1.28
C LEU A 52 -4.00 13.28 -0.77
N TRP A 53 -3.26 13.96 -1.64
CA TRP A 53 -2.51 15.17 -1.29
C TRP A 53 -3.22 16.43 -1.74
N ASP A 54 -3.29 17.42 -0.84
CA ASP A 54 -3.72 18.79 -1.13
C ASP A 54 -2.68 19.81 -0.60
N SER A 55 -3.00 21.10 -0.70
CA SER A 55 -2.12 22.19 -0.22
C SER A 55 -1.90 22.19 1.29
N SER A 56 -2.79 21.57 2.07
CA SER A 56 -2.70 21.47 3.54
C SER A 56 -1.99 20.20 4.01
N THR A 57 -1.79 19.23 3.12
CA THR A 57 -1.24 17.91 3.45
C THR A 57 0.29 17.93 3.46
N SER A 58 0.90 17.64 4.61
CA SER A 58 2.36 17.70 4.79
C SER A 58 3.03 16.34 5.10
N THR A 59 2.26 15.33 5.49
CA THR A 59 2.77 14.02 5.91
C THR A 59 2.12 12.90 5.13
N LEU A 60 2.85 11.78 4.95
CA LEU A 60 2.32 10.57 4.34
C LEU A 60 1.10 10.04 5.11
N ASN A 61 1.17 10.02 6.44
CA ASN A 61 0.04 9.62 7.28
C ASN A 61 -1.22 10.42 6.96
N ALA A 62 -1.13 11.76 6.94
CA ALA A 62 -2.28 12.62 6.62
C ALA A 62 -2.82 12.34 5.20
N ALA A 63 -1.95 12.16 4.22
CA ALA A 63 -2.35 11.85 2.85
C ALA A 63 -3.06 10.49 2.77
N SER A 64 -2.51 9.44 3.40
CA SER A 64 -3.11 8.11 3.44
C SER A 64 -4.46 8.10 4.15
N THR A 65 -4.59 8.82 5.26
CA THR A 65 -5.87 9.03 5.95
C THR A 65 -6.88 9.76 5.06
N ASN A 66 -6.45 10.80 4.32
CA ASN A 66 -7.32 11.53 3.40
C ASN A 66 -7.84 10.63 2.27
N LEU A 67 -6.99 9.75 1.74
CA LEU A 67 -7.40 8.78 0.72
C LEU A 67 -8.46 7.82 1.25
N LEU A 68 -8.23 7.24 2.43
CA LEU A 68 -9.20 6.38 3.10
C LEU A 68 -10.53 7.11 3.33
N ARG A 69 -10.48 8.33 3.89
CA ARG A 69 -11.70 9.13 4.15
C ARG A 69 -12.46 9.45 2.87
N ARG A 70 -11.76 9.78 1.78
CA ARG A 70 -12.38 10.02 0.48
C ARG A 70 -13.08 8.76 -0.03
N LEU A 71 -12.43 7.60 0.06
CA LEU A 71 -13.03 6.33 -0.35
C LEU A 71 -14.28 5.99 0.46
N LEU A 72 -14.23 6.14 1.79
CA LEU A 72 -15.38 5.90 2.68
C LEU A 72 -16.53 6.87 2.41
N HIS A 73 -16.21 8.14 2.15
CA HIS A 73 -17.19 9.16 1.78
C HIS A 73 -17.89 8.80 0.46
N ASN A 74 -17.15 8.47 -0.59
CA ASN A 74 -17.71 8.10 -1.89
C ASN A 74 -18.54 6.81 -1.79
N ALA A 75 -18.09 5.85 -0.97
CA ALA A 75 -18.84 4.62 -0.69
C ALA A 75 -20.15 4.89 0.08
N ALA A 76 -20.20 5.97 0.87
CA ALA A 76 -21.28 6.28 1.81
C ALA A 76 -21.66 5.05 2.66
N ILE A 77 -20.63 4.44 3.29
CA ILE A 77 -20.80 3.25 4.11
C ILE A 77 -21.73 3.58 5.30
N PRO A 78 -22.86 2.87 5.47
CA PRO A 78 -23.75 3.12 6.59
C PRO A 78 -23.09 2.85 7.93
N ALA A 79 -23.43 3.64 8.94
CA ALA A 79 -23.07 3.33 10.33
C ALA A 79 -23.50 1.90 10.69
N SER A 80 -22.73 1.25 11.56
CA SER A 80 -22.95 -0.14 11.98
C SER A 80 -22.70 -1.21 10.92
N SER A 81 -22.12 -0.86 9.76
CA SER A 81 -21.74 -1.84 8.73
C SER A 81 -20.65 -2.80 9.23
N HIS A 82 -20.70 -4.04 8.73
CA HIS A 82 -19.57 -4.96 8.78
C HIS A 82 -18.65 -4.74 7.57
N ILE A 83 -17.43 -4.26 7.85
CA ILE A 83 -16.38 -4.00 6.86
C ILE A 83 -15.40 -5.18 6.82
N LEU A 84 -15.21 -5.72 5.61
CA LEU A 84 -14.10 -6.61 5.28
C LEU A 84 -13.00 -5.80 4.59
N ASP A 85 -11.88 -5.60 5.27
CA ASP A 85 -10.74 -4.82 4.83
C ASP A 85 -9.64 -5.72 4.26
N LEU A 86 -9.33 -5.55 2.98
CA LEU A 86 -8.39 -6.35 2.24
C LEU A 86 -7.03 -5.66 2.17
N GLY A 87 -6.00 -6.30 2.74
CA GLY A 87 -4.64 -5.78 2.74
C GLY A 87 -4.44 -4.64 3.73
N PHE A 88 -4.88 -4.80 4.99
CA PHE A 88 -4.80 -3.74 6.01
C PHE A 88 -3.37 -3.30 6.42
N GLY A 89 -2.34 -3.96 5.88
CA GLY A 89 -0.94 -3.64 6.13
C GLY A 89 -0.58 -3.75 7.61
N CYS A 90 0.10 -2.73 8.13
CA CYS A 90 0.55 -2.68 9.53
C CYS A 90 -0.56 -2.23 10.51
N GLY A 91 -1.80 -2.06 10.06
CA GLY A 91 -2.95 -1.75 10.92
C GLY A 91 -3.30 -0.26 11.06
N ASP A 92 -2.62 0.66 10.35
CA ASP A 92 -2.93 2.09 10.40
C ASP A 92 -4.36 2.38 9.90
N GLN A 93 -4.74 1.77 8.77
CA GLN A 93 -6.10 1.82 8.25
C GLN A 93 -7.12 1.25 9.23
N SER A 94 -6.81 0.11 9.84
CA SER A 94 -7.67 -0.56 10.82
C SER A 94 -7.95 0.34 12.02
N LEU A 95 -6.91 0.99 12.57
CA LEU A 95 -7.06 1.94 13.68
C LEU A 95 -7.94 3.12 13.31
N HIS A 96 -7.77 3.67 12.10
CA HIS A 96 -8.62 4.76 11.61
C HIS A 96 -10.08 4.33 11.47
N LEU A 97 -10.36 3.16 10.89
CA LEU A 97 -11.72 2.65 10.74
C LEU A 97 -12.41 2.43 12.09
N LEU A 98 -11.71 1.84 13.06
CA LEU A 98 -12.23 1.60 14.41
C LEU A 98 -12.49 2.89 15.19
N ALA A 99 -11.72 3.95 14.93
CA ALA A 99 -11.91 5.25 15.56
C ALA A 99 -12.99 6.11 14.87
N LEU A 100 -13.30 5.84 13.60
CA LEU A 100 -14.26 6.61 12.82
C LEU A 100 -15.71 6.32 13.21
N GLU A 101 -16.05 5.05 13.41
CA GLU A 101 -17.41 4.66 13.81
C GLU A 101 -17.42 3.52 14.82
N GLU A 102 -17.94 3.81 16.02
CA GLU A 102 -17.96 2.88 17.16
C GLU A 102 -18.76 1.60 16.86
N ASN A 103 -19.72 1.69 15.95
CA ASN A 103 -20.62 0.59 15.62
C ASN A 103 -20.11 -0.27 14.46
N TYR A 104 -19.01 0.09 13.79
CA TYR A 104 -18.44 -0.79 12.77
C TYR A 104 -18.03 -2.13 13.36
N THR A 105 -18.37 -3.16 12.61
CA THR A 105 -17.83 -4.49 12.80
C THR A 105 -16.69 -4.66 11.79
N TYR A 106 -15.47 -4.88 12.25
CA TYR A 106 -14.27 -4.89 11.42
C TYR A 106 -13.70 -6.30 11.29
N THR A 107 -13.39 -6.69 10.05
CA THR A 107 -12.60 -7.88 9.72
C THR A 107 -11.50 -7.50 8.75
N GLY A 108 -10.24 -7.61 9.18
CA GLY A 108 -9.09 -7.34 8.33
C GLY A 108 -8.42 -8.61 7.84
N ILE A 109 -7.97 -8.63 6.58
CA ILE A 109 -7.08 -9.66 6.04
C ILE A 109 -5.77 -9.03 5.57
N THR A 110 -4.63 -9.63 5.89
CA THR A 110 -3.34 -9.33 5.24
C THR A 110 -2.63 -10.63 4.88
N LEU A 111 -1.93 -10.64 3.74
CA LEU A 111 -1.14 -11.79 3.31
C LEU A 111 0.22 -11.86 4.03
N ALA A 112 0.75 -10.72 4.49
CA ALA A 112 2.11 -10.62 5.01
C ALA A 112 2.16 -10.89 6.53
N PRO A 113 2.81 -12.00 6.98
CA PRO A 113 2.86 -12.34 8.41
C PRO A 113 3.53 -11.26 9.26
N ALA A 114 4.59 -10.62 8.75
CA ALA A 114 5.27 -9.54 9.46
C ALA A 114 4.36 -8.33 9.71
N GLN A 115 3.51 -7.97 8.73
CA GLN A 115 2.55 -6.88 8.89
C GLN A 115 1.42 -7.27 9.85
N PHE A 116 0.98 -8.54 9.80
CA PHE A 116 0.01 -9.09 10.73
C PHE A 116 0.48 -8.99 12.19
N GLU A 117 1.72 -9.40 12.49
CA GLU A 117 2.27 -9.33 13.86
C GLU A 117 2.39 -7.89 14.36
N VAL A 118 2.82 -6.97 13.49
CA VAL A 118 2.84 -5.54 13.82
C VAL A 118 1.42 -5.03 14.13
N ALA A 119 0.45 -5.32 13.27
CA ALA A 119 -0.93 -4.89 13.47
C ALA A 119 -1.54 -5.49 14.75
N LYS A 120 -1.26 -6.76 15.04
CA LYS A 120 -1.72 -7.46 16.25
C LYS A 120 -1.25 -6.78 17.53
N SER A 121 -0.02 -6.24 17.54
CA SER A 121 0.51 -5.48 18.69
C SER A 121 -0.07 -4.07 18.83
N ARG A 122 -0.67 -3.53 17.77
CA ARG A 122 -1.19 -2.14 17.70
C ARG A 122 -2.69 -2.07 17.89
N LEU A 123 -3.42 -3.08 17.41
CA LEU A 123 -4.88 -3.12 17.45
C LEU A 123 -5.38 -3.58 18.82
N PRO A 124 -6.60 -3.16 19.21
CA PRO A 124 -7.23 -3.73 20.41
C PRO A 124 -7.29 -5.26 20.28
N GLU A 125 -7.27 -5.94 21.42
CA GLU A 125 -7.39 -7.40 21.46
C GLU A 125 -8.57 -7.89 20.61
N HIS A 126 -8.44 -9.10 20.08
CA HIS A 126 -9.47 -9.68 19.23
C HIS A 126 -10.81 -9.72 19.97
N THR A 127 -11.76 -8.92 19.50
CA THR A 127 -13.11 -8.83 20.05
C THR A 127 -14.12 -9.28 18.99
N GLU A 128 -15.40 -9.35 19.36
CA GLU A 128 -16.47 -9.51 18.36
C GLU A 128 -16.47 -8.35 17.35
N LYS A 129 -16.12 -7.13 17.77
CA LYS A 129 -16.10 -5.93 16.90
C LYS A 129 -14.87 -5.88 15.99
N CYS A 130 -13.72 -6.39 16.40
CA CYS A 130 -12.48 -6.30 15.62
C CYS A 130 -11.76 -7.65 15.58
N ARG A 131 -11.63 -8.21 14.37
CA ARG A 131 -10.79 -9.39 14.12
C ARG A 131 -9.90 -9.16 12.91
N ILE A 132 -8.67 -9.64 12.99
CA ILE A 132 -7.71 -9.66 11.88
C ILE A 132 -7.27 -11.08 11.58
N PHE A 133 -6.91 -11.34 10.32
CA PHE A 133 -6.47 -12.65 9.85
C PHE A 133 -5.23 -12.51 8.95
N CYS A 134 -4.30 -13.45 9.09
CA CYS A 134 -3.20 -13.63 8.15
C CYS A 134 -3.63 -14.65 7.09
N ALA A 135 -4.13 -14.18 5.95
CA ALA A 135 -4.69 -15.02 4.89
C ALA A 135 -4.57 -14.33 3.52
N ASP A 136 -4.78 -15.10 2.45
CA ASP A 136 -4.76 -14.56 1.09
C ASP A 136 -6.13 -13.97 0.71
N ALA A 137 -6.22 -12.64 0.74
CA ALA A 137 -7.42 -11.91 0.34
C ALA A 137 -7.82 -12.14 -1.13
N ALA A 138 -6.88 -12.50 -2.00
CA ALA A 138 -7.16 -12.79 -3.40
C ALA A 138 -7.84 -14.14 -3.61
N ARG A 139 -7.77 -15.03 -2.61
CA ARG A 139 -8.18 -16.44 -2.71
C ARG A 139 -9.14 -16.86 -1.60
N PRO A 140 -10.40 -16.38 -1.62
CA PRO A 140 -11.39 -16.73 -0.61
C PRO A 140 -11.66 -18.23 -0.45
N GLU A 141 -11.40 -19.02 -1.48
CA GLU A 141 -11.52 -20.49 -1.43
C GLU A 141 -10.50 -21.17 -0.51
N THR A 142 -9.46 -20.43 -0.09
CA THR A 142 -8.41 -20.92 0.81
C THR A 142 -8.59 -20.50 2.26
N TRP A 143 -9.63 -19.71 2.57
CA TRP A 143 -9.86 -19.20 3.91
C TRP A 143 -10.22 -20.31 4.90
N GLY A 144 -9.63 -20.27 6.09
CA GLY A 144 -9.92 -21.21 7.17
C GLY A 144 -11.33 -21.02 7.73
N SER A 145 -11.82 -22.03 8.45
CA SER A 145 -13.17 -22.06 9.02
C SER A 145 -13.48 -20.84 9.88
N GLU A 146 -12.54 -20.39 10.72
CA GLU A 146 -12.76 -19.22 11.58
C GLU A 146 -12.99 -17.93 10.78
N LEU A 147 -12.22 -17.73 9.70
CA LEU A 147 -12.40 -16.57 8.83
C LEU A 147 -13.74 -16.70 8.08
N LEU A 148 -14.06 -17.87 7.53
CA LEU A 148 -15.32 -18.12 6.84
C LEU A 148 -16.53 -17.88 7.75
N GLU A 149 -16.52 -18.41 8.97
CA GLU A 149 -17.54 -18.12 9.99
C GLU A 149 -17.60 -16.61 10.25
N ARG A 150 -16.47 -15.92 10.37
CA ARG A 150 -16.48 -14.49 10.66
C ARG A 150 -17.15 -13.65 9.57
N VAL A 151 -17.00 -14.03 8.30
CA VAL A 151 -17.48 -13.25 7.14
C VAL A 151 -18.78 -13.78 6.53
N ASP A 152 -19.22 -14.99 6.91
CA ASP A 152 -20.30 -15.73 6.25
C ASP A 152 -21.31 -16.37 7.22
N LEU A 153 -21.51 -15.79 8.41
CA LEU A 153 -22.58 -16.25 9.29
C LEU A 153 -23.94 -15.91 8.68
N GLY A 154 -24.65 -16.93 8.21
CA GLY A 154 -25.99 -16.91 7.59
C GLY A 154 -27.14 -16.36 8.46
N THR A 155 -26.85 -15.54 9.48
CA THR A 155 -27.83 -14.70 10.17
C THR A 155 -27.70 -13.27 9.66
N ALA A 156 -28.83 -12.59 9.42
CA ALA A 156 -28.87 -11.23 8.86
C ALA A 156 -28.11 -10.16 9.66
N LYS A 157 -27.58 -10.49 10.85
CA LYS A 157 -26.85 -9.58 11.76
C LYS A 157 -25.32 -9.69 11.72
N LYS A 158 -24.74 -10.65 10.97
CA LYS A 158 -23.27 -10.89 10.94
C LYS A 158 -22.69 -11.07 9.53
N LYS A 159 -23.40 -10.59 8.52
CA LYS A 159 -22.98 -10.64 7.13
C LYS A 159 -22.10 -9.43 6.82
N VAL A 160 -21.04 -9.61 6.01
CA VAL A 160 -20.27 -8.48 5.48
C VAL A 160 -21.18 -7.58 4.65
N ASP A 161 -21.18 -6.29 4.97
CA ASP A 161 -21.91 -5.26 4.23
C ASP A 161 -21.03 -4.65 3.15
N TRP A 162 -19.73 -4.44 3.45
CA TRP A 162 -18.80 -3.76 2.56
C TRP A 162 -17.44 -4.46 2.49
N VAL A 163 -16.93 -4.62 1.27
CA VAL A 163 -15.55 -4.99 1.00
C VAL A 163 -14.76 -3.74 0.66
N LEU A 164 -13.66 -3.53 1.37
CA LEU A 164 -12.75 -2.39 1.23
C LEU A 164 -11.38 -2.89 0.77
N ALA A 165 -10.81 -2.27 -0.25
CA ALA A 165 -9.47 -2.58 -0.74
C ALA A 165 -8.70 -1.29 -1.04
N LEU A 166 -7.86 -0.85 -0.10
CA LEU A 166 -7.07 0.36 -0.27
C LEU A 166 -5.65 0.01 -0.73
N ASP A 167 -5.37 0.20 -2.03
CA ASP A 167 -4.01 0.13 -2.57
C ASP A 167 -3.36 -1.26 -2.49
N CYS A 168 -4.10 -2.31 -2.83
CA CYS A 168 -3.62 -3.70 -2.69
C CYS A 168 -3.96 -4.63 -3.87
N MET A 169 -5.10 -4.44 -4.54
CA MET A 169 -5.62 -5.46 -5.48
C MET A 169 -4.82 -5.64 -6.75
N TYR A 170 -4.09 -4.63 -7.21
CA TYR A 170 -3.17 -4.81 -8.33
C TYR A 170 -2.01 -5.77 -8.02
N HIS A 171 -1.77 -6.14 -6.76
CA HIS A 171 -0.83 -7.19 -6.37
C HIS A 171 -1.44 -8.60 -6.29
N PHE A 172 -2.76 -8.75 -6.37
CA PHE A 172 -3.44 -10.02 -6.10
C PHE A 172 -3.08 -11.09 -7.11
N ARG A 173 -2.99 -12.34 -6.64
CA ARG A 173 -2.67 -13.53 -7.46
C ARG A 173 -3.70 -14.63 -7.21
N PRO A 174 -4.18 -15.32 -8.26
CA PRO A 174 -3.84 -15.12 -9.67
C PRO A 174 -4.42 -13.84 -10.29
N SER A 175 -5.50 -13.30 -9.72
CA SER A 175 -6.12 -12.03 -10.10
C SER A 175 -6.99 -11.50 -8.96
N ARG A 176 -7.60 -10.31 -9.15
CA ARG A 176 -8.61 -9.74 -8.24
C ARG A 176 -10.01 -10.36 -8.38
N GLU A 177 -10.22 -11.25 -9.35
CA GLU A 177 -11.56 -11.75 -9.68
C GLU A 177 -12.15 -12.64 -8.58
N GLY A 178 -11.32 -13.43 -7.89
CA GLY A 178 -11.78 -14.33 -6.82
C GLY A 178 -12.52 -13.59 -5.71
N ILE A 179 -11.92 -12.49 -5.22
CA ILE A 179 -12.56 -11.67 -4.19
C ILE A 179 -13.77 -10.88 -4.71
N VAL A 180 -13.72 -10.42 -5.98
CA VAL A 180 -14.87 -9.75 -6.61
C VAL A 180 -16.06 -10.70 -6.74
N ALA A 181 -15.84 -11.94 -7.17
CA ALA A 181 -16.88 -12.97 -7.24
C ALA A 181 -17.46 -13.28 -5.86
N TRP A 182 -16.58 -13.45 -4.85
CA TRP A 182 -16.98 -13.72 -3.47
C TRP A 182 -17.85 -12.60 -2.90
N ALA A 183 -17.47 -11.35 -3.14
CA ALA A 183 -18.17 -10.15 -2.71
C ALA A 183 -19.53 -9.99 -3.40
N GLY A 184 -19.58 -10.29 -4.70
CA GLY A 184 -20.78 -10.26 -5.53
C GLY A 184 -21.83 -11.30 -5.12
N ALA A 185 -21.40 -12.55 -4.93
CA ALA A 185 -22.25 -13.64 -4.45
C ALA A 185 -22.90 -13.32 -3.09
N ARG A 186 -22.18 -12.56 -2.26
CA ARG A 186 -22.67 -12.08 -0.96
C ARG A 186 -23.39 -10.75 -1.03
N LYS A 187 -23.62 -10.15 -2.20
CA LYS A 187 -24.38 -8.89 -2.33
C LYS A 187 -23.84 -7.80 -1.39
N THR A 188 -22.52 -7.69 -1.29
CA THR A 188 -21.84 -6.63 -0.52
C THR A 188 -21.86 -5.31 -1.30
N GLY A 189 -21.48 -4.20 -0.67
CA GLY A 189 -20.89 -3.06 -1.37
C GLY A 189 -19.40 -3.27 -1.58
N PHE A 190 -18.83 -2.63 -2.60
CA PHE A 190 -17.41 -2.76 -2.93
C PHE A 190 -16.79 -1.38 -3.10
N ALA A 191 -15.70 -1.12 -2.37
CA ALA A 191 -14.98 0.15 -2.41
C ALA A 191 -13.48 -0.11 -2.51
N ALA A 192 -12.82 0.50 -3.49
CA ALA A 192 -11.39 0.28 -3.70
C ALA A 192 -10.64 1.53 -4.14
N PHE A 193 -9.35 1.59 -3.80
CA PHE A 193 -8.35 2.33 -4.54
C PHE A 193 -7.50 1.35 -5.33
N ASP A 194 -7.33 1.55 -6.63
CA ASP A 194 -6.54 0.68 -7.51
C ASP A 194 -5.78 1.49 -8.58
N LEU A 195 -4.68 0.91 -9.09
CA LEU A 195 -3.89 1.47 -10.19
C LEU A 195 -4.30 0.81 -11.50
N LEU A 196 -4.89 1.62 -12.39
CA LEU A 196 -5.47 1.17 -13.65
C LEU A 196 -4.68 1.71 -14.83
N ARG A 197 -4.46 0.90 -15.86
CA ARG A 197 -3.72 1.30 -17.06
C ARG A 197 -4.56 2.25 -17.91
N ARG A 198 -3.93 3.18 -18.62
CA ARG A 198 -4.62 3.93 -19.71
C ARG A 198 -5.05 2.99 -20.83
N GLU A 199 -6.11 3.35 -21.55
CA GLU A 199 -6.68 2.53 -22.65
C GLU A 199 -5.60 2.11 -23.66
N GLU A 200 -4.89 3.08 -24.21
CA GLU A 200 -3.83 2.84 -25.19
C GLU A 200 -2.50 3.37 -24.66
N LEU A 201 -1.49 2.51 -24.64
CA LEU A 201 -0.11 2.88 -24.33
C LEU A 201 0.60 3.33 -25.61
N VAL A 202 1.42 4.38 -25.51
CA VAL A 202 2.06 4.99 -26.70
C VAL A 202 3.57 4.78 -26.64
N GLY A 203 4.16 4.36 -27.76
CA GLY A 203 5.61 4.21 -27.89
C GLY A 203 6.19 3.22 -26.87
N TRP A 204 7.13 3.70 -26.05
CA TRP A 204 7.84 2.86 -25.06
C TRP A 204 7.13 2.73 -23.71
N ASP A 205 5.97 3.36 -23.53
CA ASP A 205 5.27 3.39 -22.24
C ASP A 205 4.94 1.97 -21.72
N GLU A 206 4.58 1.03 -22.61
CA GLU A 206 4.30 -0.36 -22.24
C GLU A 206 5.54 -1.09 -21.75
N VAL A 207 6.66 -0.95 -22.45
CA VAL A 207 7.92 -1.59 -22.06
C VAL A 207 8.35 -1.08 -20.69
N VAL A 208 8.28 0.23 -20.46
CA VAL A 208 8.60 0.84 -19.16
C VAL A 208 7.65 0.32 -18.08
N LEU A 209 6.34 0.28 -18.34
CA LEU A 209 5.37 -0.22 -17.37
C LEU A 209 5.58 -1.70 -17.04
N ARG A 210 5.89 -2.54 -18.03
CA ARG A 210 6.21 -3.97 -17.81
C ARG A 210 7.44 -4.14 -16.92
N VAL A 211 8.49 -3.34 -17.12
CA VAL A 211 9.68 -3.35 -16.26
C VAL A 211 9.32 -2.92 -14.83
N ILE A 212 8.50 -1.87 -14.67
CA ILE A 212 8.01 -1.44 -13.36
C ILE A 212 7.23 -2.56 -12.68
N CYS A 213 6.29 -3.20 -13.38
CA CYS A 213 5.50 -4.30 -12.85
C CYS A 213 6.38 -5.46 -12.40
N TRP A 214 7.37 -5.84 -13.21
CA TRP A 214 8.33 -6.89 -12.85
C TRP A 214 9.13 -6.54 -11.60
N LEU A 215 9.69 -5.33 -11.51
CA LEU A 215 10.45 -4.87 -10.33
C LEU A 215 9.60 -4.77 -9.06
N ALA A 216 8.32 -4.39 -9.20
CA ALA A 216 7.38 -4.26 -8.09
C ALA A 216 6.64 -5.57 -7.76
N GLY A 217 6.91 -6.67 -8.49
CA GLY A 217 6.22 -7.95 -8.31
C GLY A 217 4.72 -7.93 -8.67
N ILE A 218 4.28 -6.92 -9.43
CA ILE A 218 2.90 -6.72 -9.87
C ILE A 218 2.64 -7.62 -11.09
N PRO A 219 1.63 -8.51 -11.07
CA PRO A 219 1.24 -9.28 -12.25
C PRO A 219 0.81 -8.34 -13.39
N TRP A 220 1.38 -8.53 -14.58
CA TRP A 220 0.99 -7.74 -15.75
C TRP A 220 -0.50 -7.85 -16.08
N SER A 221 -1.10 -9.03 -15.84
CA SER A 221 -2.54 -9.29 -15.99
C SER A 221 -3.43 -8.39 -15.13
N ASN A 222 -2.88 -7.78 -14.07
CA ASN A 222 -3.64 -6.86 -13.22
C ASN A 222 -3.65 -5.41 -13.73
N MET A 223 -2.81 -5.06 -14.72
CA MET A 223 -2.75 -3.74 -15.34
C MET A 223 -3.88 -3.54 -16.36
N VAL A 224 -5.11 -3.57 -15.85
CA VAL A 224 -6.34 -3.42 -16.62
C VAL A 224 -6.75 -1.95 -16.77
N THR A 225 -7.50 -1.63 -17.81
CA THR A 225 -8.08 -0.29 -18.00
C THR A 225 -9.26 -0.05 -17.07
N VAL A 226 -9.75 1.19 -17.02
CA VAL A 226 -10.96 1.53 -16.26
C VAL A 226 -12.16 0.74 -16.76
N GLU A 227 -12.32 0.60 -18.08
CA GLU A 227 -13.45 -0.13 -18.65
C GLU A 227 -13.33 -1.65 -18.44
N GLU A 228 -12.13 -2.20 -18.52
CA GLU A 228 -11.87 -3.60 -18.16
C GLU A 228 -12.17 -3.86 -16.67
N TYR A 229 -11.76 -2.95 -15.79
CA TYR A 229 -12.04 -3.04 -14.34
C TYR A 229 -13.54 -2.99 -14.04
N LYS A 230 -14.27 -2.05 -14.66
CA LYS A 230 -15.75 -2.01 -14.58
C LYS A 230 -16.36 -3.30 -15.13
N GLY A 231 -15.79 -3.83 -16.20
CA GLY A 231 -16.17 -5.11 -16.79
C GLY A 231 -16.04 -6.28 -15.81
N ILE A 232 -14.94 -6.34 -15.06
CA ILE A 232 -14.73 -7.33 -13.99
C ILE A 232 -15.81 -7.19 -12.92
N LEU A 233 -16.02 -5.98 -12.39
CA LEU A 233 -17.03 -5.75 -11.34
C LEU A 233 -18.45 -6.14 -11.80
N ARG A 234 -18.82 -5.83 -13.04
CA ARG A 234 -20.14 -6.19 -13.61
C ARG A 234 -20.26 -7.69 -13.88
N LYS A 235 -19.33 -8.26 -14.64
CA LYS A 235 -19.44 -9.65 -15.15
C LYS A 235 -19.13 -10.69 -14.08
N VAL A 236 -18.13 -10.44 -13.25
CA VAL A 236 -17.68 -11.37 -12.21
C VAL A 236 -18.44 -11.13 -10.90
N GLY A 237 -18.62 -9.87 -10.52
CA GLY A 237 -19.25 -9.51 -9.25
C GLY A 237 -20.74 -9.22 -9.32
N GLY A 238 -21.34 -9.08 -10.50
CA GLY A 238 -22.75 -8.65 -10.62
C GLY A 238 -22.99 -7.24 -10.06
N PHE A 239 -21.95 -6.41 -9.98
CA PHE A 239 -22.05 -5.06 -9.44
C PHE A 239 -22.45 -4.04 -10.51
N GLU A 240 -23.17 -3.02 -10.08
CA GLU A 240 -23.28 -1.74 -10.75
C GLU A 240 -22.19 -0.80 -10.22
N VAL A 241 -21.35 -0.28 -11.12
CA VAL A 241 -20.31 0.68 -10.77
C VAL A 241 -20.95 2.05 -10.62
N VAL A 242 -20.98 2.54 -9.38
CA VAL A 242 -21.61 3.80 -8.99
C VAL A 242 -20.66 4.97 -9.25
N GLU A 243 -19.37 4.78 -8.98
CA GLU A 243 -18.39 5.84 -9.09
C GLU A 243 -17.02 5.31 -9.51
N VAL A 244 -16.35 6.09 -10.36
CA VAL A 244 -14.90 5.98 -10.61
C VAL A 244 -14.33 7.40 -10.58
N GLU A 245 -13.64 7.74 -9.50
CA GLU A 245 -12.95 9.03 -9.34
C GLU A 245 -11.47 8.85 -9.69
N ASP A 246 -10.99 9.57 -10.69
CA ASP A 246 -9.57 9.63 -11.04
C ASP A 246 -8.85 10.63 -10.11
N VAL A 247 -7.99 10.10 -9.24
CA VAL A 247 -7.20 10.86 -8.27
C VAL A 247 -5.71 10.85 -8.60
N THR A 248 -5.34 10.58 -9.86
CA THR A 248 -3.94 10.36 -10.29
C THR A 248 -3.00 11.49 -9.89
N GLU A 249 -3.37 12.74 -10.14
CA GLU A 249 -2.51 13.89 -9.82
C GLU A 249 -2.38 14.10 -8.31
N SER A 250 -3.49 13.98 -7.59
CA SER A 250 -3.52 14.13 -6.13
C SER A 250 -2.84 12.96 -5.43
N ALA A 251 -2.77 11.78 -6.04
CA ALA A 251 -2.13 10.59 -5.46
C ALA A 251 -0.67 10.42 -5.92
N LEU A 252 -0.44 10.12 -7.20
CA LEU A 252 0.90 9.88 -7.74
C LEU A 252 1.72 11.17 -7.80
N GLY A 253 1.12 12.25 -8.31
CA GLY A 253 1.77 13.57 -8.37
C GLY A 253 2.04 14.11 -6.96
N GLY A 254 1.07 13.95 -6.06
CA GLY A 254 1.20 14.29 -4.65
C GLY A 254 2.35 13.55 -3.95
N MET A 255 2.42 12.23 -4.11
CA MET A 255 3.49 11.41 -3.57
C MET A 255 4.86 11.82 -4.13
N ALA A 256 4.94 12.08 -5.44
CA ALA A 256 6.18 12.56 -6.07
C ALA A 256 6.67 13.86 -5.41
N ARG A 257 5.78 14.85 -5.24
CA ARG A 257 6.11 16.11 -4.58
C ARG A 257 6.55 15.92 -3.14
N PHE A 258 5.89 15.02 -2.40
CA PHE A 258 6.27 14.70 -1.01
C PHE A 258 7.67 14.12 -0.93
N VAL A 259 7.98 13.10 -1.75
CA VAL A 259 9.32 12.48 -1.80
C VAL A 259 10.39 13.52 -2.11
N TRP A 260 10.15 14.41 -3.07
CA TRP A 260 11.10 15.49 -3.39
C TRP A 260 11.25 16.49 -2.25
N ARG A 261 10.16 16.85 -1.55
CA ARG A 261 10.22 17.72 -0.38
C ARG A 261 11.06 17.09 0.74
N GLN A 262 10.81 15.84 1.07
CA GLN A 262 11.58 15.09 2.06
C GLN A 262 13.06 14.96 1.68
N ASP A 263 13.36 14.76 0.39
CA ASP A 263 14.74 14.75 -0.11
C ASP A 263 15.46 16.08 0.15
N GLN A 264 14.78 17.20 -0.08
CA GLN A 264 15.34 18.52 0.17
C GLN A 264 15.48 18.82 1.67
N GLU A 265 14.49 18.45 2.48
CA GLU A 265 14.53 18.64 3.94
C GLU A 265 15.67 17.85 4.58
N LEU A 266 15.83 16.57 4.23
CA LEU A 266 16.94 15.74 4.73
C LEU A 266 18.31 16.27 4.31
N LYS A 267 18.44 16.75 3.07
CA LYS A 267 19.69 17.38 2.59
C LYS A 267 20.01 18.67 3.32
N ARG A 268 19.00 19.51 3.60
CA ARG A 268 19.17 20.73 4.42
C ARG A 268 19.56 20.38 5.85
N ALA A 269 19.02 19.29 6.38
CA ALA A 269 19.39 18.71 7.66
C ALA A 269 20.66 17.85 7.58
N GLY A 270 21.56 18.09 6.62
CA GLY A 270 22.89 17.48 6.56
C GLY A 270 22.96 15.96 6.33
N VAL A 271 21.83 15.28 6.11
CA VAL A 271 21.79 13.83 5.85
C VAL A 271 22.33 13.56 4.45
N ARG A 272 23.55 13.01 4.37
CA ARG A 272 24.23 12.73 3.12
C ARG A 272 23.47 11.65 2.33
N GLY A 273 22.83 12.06 1.23
CA GLY A 273 22.05 11.18 0.36
C GLY A 273 20.55 11.49 0.32
N GLY A 274 20.05 12.39 1.19
CA GLY A 274 18.63 12.75 1.25
C GLY A 274 17.74 11.53 1.49
N VAL A 275 16.70 11.34 0.68
CA VAL A 275 15.83 10.14 0.76
C VAL A 275 16.44 8.90 0.09
N GLY A 276 17.67 8.98 -0.43
CA GLY A 276 18.39 7.84 -1.00
C GLY A 276 17.65 7.15 -2.15
N LYS A 277 17.39 5.84 -2.02
CA LYS A 277 16.73 5.01 -3.05
C LYS A 277 15.32 5.50 -3.43
N TYR A 278 14.64 6.22 -2.54
CA TYR A 278 13.29 6.71 -2.79
C TYR A 278 13.24 7.85 -3.81
N ARG A 279 14.38 8.48 -4.16
CA ARG A 279 14.43 9.47 -5.25
C ARG A 279 13.97 8.89 -6.58
N ALA A 280 14.32 7.63 -6.85
CA ALA A 280 13.86 6.93 -8.05
C ALA A 280 12.33 6.74 -8.03
N ALA A 281 11.77 6.41 -6.87
CA ALA A 281 10.31 6.33 -6.69
C ALA A 281 9.63 7.69 -6.89
N GLY A 282 10.18 8.78 -6.32
CA GLY A 282 9.65 10.14 -6.53
C GLY A 282 9.67 10.59 -7.99
N TRP A 283 10.76 10.28 -8.72
CA TRP A 283 10.82 10.50 -10.17
C TRP A 283 9.77 9.66 -10.91
N LEU A 284 9.66 8.37 -10.57
CA LEU A 284 8.75 7.42 -11.20
C LEU A 284 7.29 7.85 -11.03
N PHE A 285 6.86 8.17 -9.81
CA PHE A 285 5.50 8.63 -9.54
C PHE A 285 5.18 9.92 -10.29
N GLY A 286 6.13 10.86 -10.38
CA GLY A 286 5.98 12.08 -11.17
C GLY A 286 5.98 11.84 -12.67
N TRP A 287 6.66 10.80 -13.16
CA TRP A 287 6.57 10.37 -14.56
C TRP A 287 5.21 9.72 -14.86
N LEU A 288 4.75 8.81 -14.00
CA LEU A 288 3.44 8.15 -14.13
C LEU A 288 2.30 9.17 -14.15
N ALA A 289 2.31 10.13 -13.22
CA ALA A 289 1.30 11.20 -13.14
C ALA A 289 1.27 12.05 -14.42
N ARG A 290 2.45 12.51 -14.90
CA ARG A 290 2.52 13.38 -16.09
C ARG A 290 2.20 12.68 -17.39
N LYS A 291 2.60 11.42 -17.54
CA LYS A 291 2.36 10.64 -18.76
C LYS A 291 0.96 10.00 -18.78
N GLY A 292 0.32 9.88 -17.63
CA GLY A 292 -0.99 9.25 -17.48
C GLY A 292 -0.98 7.77 -17.87
N VAL A 293 0.16 7.09 -17.72
CA VAL A 293 0.32 5.65 -18.07
C VAL A 293 -0.52 4.78 -17.14
N LEU A 294 -0.53 5.14 -15.87
CA LEU A 294 -1.42 4.61 -14.85
C LEU A 294 -2.35 5.72 -14.35
N ARG A 295 -3.57 5.33 -14.03
CA ARG A 295 -4.57 6.13 -13.35
C ARG A 295 -4.74 5.57 -11.94
N ALA A 296 -4.66 6.43 -10.94
CA ALA A 296 -5.01 6.09 -9.58
C ALA A 296 -6.51 6.36 -9.40
N CYS A 297 -7.31 5.32 -9.19
CA CYS A 297 -8.76 5.44 -9.19
C CYS A 297 -9.35 5.00 -7.86
N LEU A 298 -10.28 5.80 -7.33
CA LEU A 298 -11.23 5.36 -6.34
C LEU A 298 -12.45 4.79 -7.06
N VAL A 299 -12.83 3.56 -6.73
CA VAL A 299 -13.93 2.85 -7.37
C VAL A 299 -14.94 2.44 -6.32
N VAL A 300 -16.21 2.76 -6.55
CA VAL A 300 -17.33 2.34 -5.71
C VAL A 300 -18.32 1.58 -6.58
N ALA A 301 -18.73 0.42 -6.11
CA ALA A 301 -19.73 -0.41 -6.77
C ALA A 301 -20.71 -0.98 -5.74
N ARG A 302 -21.96 -1.16 -6.19
CA ARG A 302 -23.06 -1.68 -5.38
C ARG A 302 -23.78 -2.76 -6.16
N ARG A 303 -24.71 -3.48 -5.52
CA ARG A 303 -25.56 -4.42 -6.23
C ARG A 303 -26.34 -3.68 -7.33
N GLY A 304 -26.26 -4.15 -8.57
CA GLY A 304 -27.17 -3.69 -9.62
C GLY A 304 -28.62 -3.99 -9.24
N LYS A 305 -29.54 -3.10 -9.62
CA LYS A 305 -30.97 -3.44 -9.53
C LYS A 305 -31.20 -4.68 -10.38
N VAL A 306 -31.77 -5.73 -9.78
CA VAL A 306 -32.36 -6.83 -10.55
C VAL A 306 -33.64 -6.22 -11.12
N GLU A 307 -33.65 -5.97 -12.43
CA GLU A 307 -34.90 -5.68 -13.16
C GLU A 307 -35.83 -6.90 -13.12
#